data_AF-A0A7X7NGJ7-F1
#
_entry.id   AF-A0A7X7NGJ7-F1
#
_cell.length_a   1.000
_cell.length_b   1.000
_cell.length_c   1.000
_cell.angle_alpha   90.00
_cell.angle_beta   90.00
_cell.angle_gamma   90.00
#
_symmetry.space_group_name_H-M   'P 1'
#
loop_
_entity.id
_entity.type
_entity.pdbx_description
1 polymer ?
#
loop_
_entity_poly.entity_id
_entity_poly.type
_entity_poly.pdbx_seq_one_letter_code
_entity_poly.pdbx_strand_id
1 'polypeptide(L)' 'HPASKEEAQRLFEKLSEGGKIEMPLGKMFWGDLFASFTDKFGIQWMINYQER' A
#
# COMPACT_ATOMS: atom_id res chain seq x y z
N HIS A 1 0.80 -7.24 -7.90
CA HIS A 1 0.61 -5.84 -8.30
C HIS A 1 -0.87 -5.59 -8.52
N PRO A 2 -1.48 -4.62 -7.83
CA PRO A 2 -2.88 -4.25 -8.04
C PRO A 2 -3.10 -3.76 -9.48
N ALA A 3 -4.25 -4.10 -10.05
CA ALA A 3 -4.64 -3.75 -11.41
C ALA A 3 -5.26 -2.34 -11.51
N SER A 4 -5.55 -1.70 -10.37
CA SER A 4 -6.14 -0.36 -10.29
C SER A 4 -5.73 0.36 -9.00
N LYS A 5 -5.92 1.68 -8.98
CA LYS A 5 -5.72 2.52 -7.79
C LYS A 5 -6.66 2.12 -6.65
N GLU A 6 -7.90 1.78 -6.98
CA GLU A 6 -8.93 1.35 -6.03
C GLU A 6 -8.55 0.02 -5.37
N GLU A 7 -7.96 -0.89 -6.14
CA GLU A 7 -7.45 -2.15 -5.59
C GLU A 7 -6.25 -1.92 -4.66
N ALA A 8 -5.34 -1.01 -5.01
CA ALA A 8 -4.23 -0.61 -4.14
C ALA A 8 -4.73 -0.04 -2.80
N GLN A 9 -5.76 0.83 -2.84
CA GLN A 9 -6.41 1.36 -1.64
C GLN A 9 -7.07 0.26 -0.81
N ARG A 10 -7.85 -0.62 -1.43
CA ARG A 10 -8.52 -1.71 -0.74
C ARG A 10 -7.53 -2.67 -0.08
N LEU A 11 -6.42 -2.99 -0.75
CA LEU A 11 -5.37 -3.83 -0.18
C LEU A 11 -4.69 -3.14 1.01
N PHE A 12 -4.36 -1.86 0.86
CA PHE A 12 -3.78 -1.07 1.95
C PHE A 12 -4.70 -1.05 3.17
N GLU A 13 -5.98 -0.70 3.03
CA GLU A 13 -6.94 -0.65 4.14
C GLU A 13 -7.08 -2.01 4.85
N LYS A 14 -7.20 -3.10 4.11
CA LYS A 14 -7.42 -4.43 4.70
C LYS A 14 -6.18 -5.01 5.36
N LEU A 15 -5.01 -4.79 4.77
CA LEU A 15 -3.76 -5.39 5.26
C LEU A 15 -3.06 -4.53 6.31
N SER A 16 -3.26 -3.21 6.30
CA SER A 16 -2.71 -2.31 7.32
C SER A 16 -3.53 -2.31 8.61
N GLU A 17 -4.73 -2.89 8.61
CA GLU A 17 -5.61 -2.96 9.78
C GLU A 17 -4.95 -3.74 10.94
N GLY A 18 -4.82 -3.07 12.10
CA GLY A 18 -4.16 -3.63 13.28
C GLY A 18 -2.65 -3.79 13.14
N GLY A 19 -2.08 -3.29 12.03
CA GLY A 19 -0.65 -3.24 11.77
C GLY A 19 -0.01 -1.90 12.13
N LYS A 20 1.25 -1.74 11.72
CA LYS A 20 2.00 -0.50 11.82
C LYS A 20 2.24 0.07 10.43
N ILE A 21 1.70 1.24 10.17
CA ILE A 21 1.94 1.98 8.92
C ILE A 21 3.31 2.67 9.03
N GLU A 22 4.22 2.35 8.10
CA GLU A 22 5.51 3.05 7.98
C GLU A 22 5.41 4.18 6.97
N MET A 23 4.81 3.90 5.82
CA MET A 23 4.47 4.85 4.78
C MET A 23 3.02 4.62 4.35
N PRO A 24 2.12 5.58 4.60
CA PRO A 24 0.74 5.47 4.14
C PRO A 24 0.69 5.49 2.60
N LEU A 25 -0.35 4.89 2.04
CA LEU A 25 -0.56 4.88 0.60
C LEU A 25 -0.66 6.31 0.06
N GLY A 26 0.32 6.68 -0.76
CA GLY A 26 0.45 8.05 -1.28
C GLY A 26 1.08 8.08 -2.66
N LYS A 27 0.84 9.18 -3.38
CA LYS A 27 1.46 9.43 -4.68
C LYS A 27 2.92 9.87 -4.48
N MET A 28 3.83 9.14 -5.07
CA MET A 28 5.26 9.41 -5.02
C MET A 28 5.67 10.43 -6.07
N PHE A 29 6.84 11.03 -5.89
CA PHE A 29 7.34 12.09 -6.77
C PHE A 29 7.53 11.62 -8.22
N TRP A 30 7.67 10.31 -8.45
CA TRP A 30 7.80 9.70 -9.77
C TRP A 30 6.47 9.25 -10.38
N GLY A 31 5.34 9.59 -9.76
CA GLY A 31 3.99 9.37 -10.31
C GLY A 31 3.25 8.14 -9.80
N ASP A 32 3.95 7.18 -9.21
CA ASP A 32 3.34 5.94 -8.70
C ASP A 32 2.61 6.13 -7.36
N LEU A 33 1.62 5.28 -7.09
CA LEU A 33 1.11 5.07 -5.73
C LEU A 33 1.98 4.05 -5.01
N PHE A 34 2.46 4.40 -3.81
CA PHE A 34 3.21 3.48 -2.97
C PHE A 34 2.79 3.52 -1.50
N ALA A 35 2.87 2.37 -0.83
CA ALA A 35 2.72 2.23 0.62
C ALA A 35 3.70 1.18 1.17
N SER A 36 4.14 1.37 2.43
CA SER A 36 4.87 0.38 3.22
C SER A 36 4.23 0.25 4.60
N PHE A 37 3.94 -0.96 5.04
CA PHE A 37 3.39 -1.20 6.37
C PHE A 37 3.66 -2.64 6.81
N THR A 38 3.62 -2.85 8.11
CA THR A 38 3.68 -4.18 8.73
C THR A 38 2.28 -4.55 9.18
N ASP A 39 1.76 -5.71 8.80
CA ASP A 39 0.45 -6.17 9.25
C ASP A 39 0.46 -6.62 10.73
N LYS A 40 -0.71 -6.96 11.26
CA LYS A 40 -0.87 -7.47 12.64
C LYS A 40 -0.17 -8.79 12.94
N PHE A 41 0.26 -9.51 11.90
CA PHE A 41 1.00 -10.77 12.01
C PHE A 41 2.52 -10.56 11.94
N GLY A 42 2.98 -9.31 11.79
CA GLY A 42 4.39 -8.96 11.67
C GLY A 42 4.95 -9.09 10.26
N ILE A 43 4.10 -9.28 9.23
CA ILE A 43 4.54 -9.39 7.84
C ILE A 43 4.66 -7.99 7.25
N GLN A 44 5.81 -7.71 6.64
CA GLN A 44 6.05 -6.45 5.96
C GLN A 44 5.49 -6.50 4.53
N TRP A 45 4.65 -5.53 4.21
CA TRP A 45 3.99 -5.38 2.92
C TRP A 45 4.41 -4.08 2.25
N MET A 46 4.64 -4.17 0.94
CA MET A 46 4.83 -3.01 0.08
C MET A 46 3.82 -3.06 -1.05
N ILE A 47 3.05 -1.98 -1.19
CA ILE A 47 2.11 -1.82 -2.31
C ILE A 47 2.73 -0.82 -3.27
N ASN A 48 2.85 -1.21 -4.54
CA ASN A 48 3.26 -0.32 -5.62
C ASN A 48 2.25 -0.46 -6.76
N TYR A 49 1.69 0.68 -7.17
CA TYR A 49 0.78 0.83 -8.30
C TYR A 49 1.30 1.92 -9.23
N GLN A 50 1.54 1.57 -10.48
CA GLN A 50 1.94 2.50 -11.53
C GLN A 50 0.72 2.77 -12.42
N GLU A 51 0.36 4.04 -12.56
CA GLU A 51 -0.67 4.48 -13.50
C GLU A 51 -0.02 4.51 -14.90
N ARG A 52 -0.44 3.61 -15.78
CA ARG A 52 0.17 3.37 -17.09
C ARG A 52 -0.40 4.28 -18.16
#